data_AF-A0A929C6J2-F1
#
_entry.id   AF-A0A929C6J2-F1
#
_cell.length_a   1.000
_cell.length_b   1.000
_cell.length_c   1.000
_cell.angle_alpha   90.00
_cell.angle_beta   90.00
_cell.angle_gamma   90.00
#
_symmetry.space_group_name_H-M   'P 1'
#
loop_
_entity.id
_entity.type
_entity.pdbx_description
1 polymer ?
#
loop_
_entity_poly.entity_id
_entity_poly.type
_entity_poly.pdbx_seq_one_letter_code
_entity_poly.pdbx_strand_id
1 'polypeptide(L)'
;LVKSKEIEHGGIQPPYSDSVAFNRNDFNWLIDIRFRVWKKLKFNIRYAYSLAKIRTREFYSLAGTSWTRKQYNNVLTFRLIYVFNEQVEYVKKKNK
;
A
#
# COMPACT_ATOMS: atom_id res chain seq x y z
N LEU A 1 -2.30 5.40 13.81
CA LEU A 1 -1.20 6.31 13.45
C LEU A 1 -0.31 5.61 12.43
N VAL A 2 0.00 6.24 11.30
CA VAL A 2 0.98 5.74 10.32
C VAL A 2 2.08 6.80 10.23
N LYS A 3 3.35 6.40 10.41
CA LYS A 3 4.51 7.27 10.26
C LYS A 3 5.01 7.14 8.81
N SER A 4 5.04 8.24 8.06
CA SER A 4 5.64 8.29 6.73
C SER A 4 7.05 8.90 6.79
N LYS A 5 7.95 8.41 5.95
CA LYS A 5 9.30 8.97 5.73
C LYS A 5 9.53 8.98 4.22
N GLU A 6 9.79 10.14 3.65
CA GLU A 6 10.17 10.30 2.25
C GLU A 6 11.71 10.28 2.17
N ILE A 7 12.27 9.46 1.29
CA ILE A 7 13.72 9.38 1.05
C ILE A 7 13.92 9.66 -0.44
N GLU A 8 14.60 10.76 -0.77
CA GLU A 8 14.93 11.12 -2.14
C GLU A 8 16.45 11.30 -2.28
N HIS A 9 17.02 10.81 -3.39
CA HIS A 9 18.41 11.06 -3.83
C HIS A 9 19.52 10.86 -2.77
N GLY A 10 19.41 9.83 -1.91
CA GLY A 10 20.51 9.44 -1.01
C GLY A 10 20.70 10.34 0.22
N GLY A 11 19.77 11.25 0.52
CA GLY A 11 19.84 12.13 1.69
C GLY A 11 18.49 12.33 2.37
N ILE A 12 18.53 12.78 3.62
CA ILE A 12 17.35 13.28 4.34
C ILE A 12 17.17 14.73 3.91
N GLN A 13 16.42 14.96 2.83
CA GLN A 13 15.92 16.30 2.53
C GLN A 13 14.80 16.62 3.54
N PRO A 14 14.78 17.83 4.15
CA PRO A 14 13.55 18.29 4.78
C PRO A 14 12.44 18.23 3.74
N PRO A 15 11.20 17.86 4.09
CA PRO A 15 10.12 17.87 3.13
C PRO A 15 10.09 19.26 2.49
N TYR A 16 10.38 19.34 1.17
CA TYR A 16 10.13 20.56 0.40
C TYR A 16 8.76 21.05 0.81
N SER A 17 8.59 22.36 1.07
CA SER A 17 7.28 22.90 1.46
C SER A 17 6.26 22.35 0.48
N ASP A 18 5.40 21.46 0.95
CA ASP A 18 4.60 20.60 0.09
C ASP A 18 3.47 21.45 -0.48
N SER A 19 3.80 22.29 -1.46
CA SER A 19 2.87 23.25 -2.06
C SER A 19 1.81 22.54 -2.91
N VAL A 20 2.04 21.27 -3.25
CA VAL A 20 1.11 20.43 -3.99
C VAL A 20 0.61 19.33 -3.08
N ALA A 21 -0.61 19.52 -2.56
CA ALA A 21 -1.30 18.52 -1.78
C ALA A 21 -1.51 17.21 -2.57
N PHE A 22 -1.48 16.08 -1.88
CA PHE A 22 -1.94 14.82 -2.43
C PHE A 22 -3.42 14.90 -2.80
N ASN A 23 -3.81 14.25 -3.89
CA ASN A 23 -5.22 14.06 -4.21
C ASN A 23 -5.88 13.30 -3.05
N ARG A 24 -6.99 13.85 -2.56
CA ARG A 24 -7.79 13.23 -1.49
C ARG A 24 -8.46 11.95 -1.95
N ASN A 25 -8.72 11.83 -3.25
CA ASN A 25 -9.35 10.68 -3.88
C ASN A 25 -8.30 9.84 -4.59
N ASP A 26 -8.25 8.55 -4.28
CA ASP A 26 -7.33 7.60 -4.90
C ASP A 26 -8.11 6.36 -5.39
N PHE A 27 -8.21 6.23 -6.71
CA PHE A 27 -8.86 5.08 -7.35
C PHE A 27 -7.83 3.97 -7.52
N ASN A 28 -8.07 2.85 -6.84
CA ASN A 28 -7.11 1.76 -6.70
C ASN A 28 -7.67 0.43 -7.23
N TRP A 29 -6.81 -0.42 -7.79
CA TRP A 29 -7.09 -1.85 -7.89
C TRP A 29 -6.53 -2.59 -6.67
N LEU A 30 -7.13 -3.73 -6.33
CA LEU A 30 -6.81 -4.45 -5.11
C LEU A 30 -6.85 -5.97 -5.33
N ILE A 31 -5.82 -6.67 -4.86
CA ILE A 31 -5.77 -8.13 -4.75
C ILE A 31 -5.70 -8.51 -3.28
N ASP A 32 -6.55 -9.45 -2.87
CA ASP A 32 -6.71 -9.90 -1.49
C ASP A 32 -6.63 -11.43 -1.45
N ILE A 33 -5.62 -11.96 -0.76
CA ILE A 33 -5.43 -13.39 -0.56
C ILE A 33 -5.59 -13.67 0.93
N ARG A 34 -6.54 -14.56 1.27
CA ARG A 34 -6.82 -14.96 2.64
C ARG A 34 -6.73 -16.46 2.78
N PHE A 35 -6.00 -16.92 3.79
CA PHE A 35 -5.90 -18.34 4.12
C PHE A 35 -5.97 -18.58 5.62
N ARG A 36 -6.48 -19.76 5.98
CA ARG A 36 -6.58 -20.21 7.37
C ARG A 36 -5.20 -20.68 7.81
N VAL A 37 -4.67 -20.09 8.88
CA VAL A 37 -3.40 -20.51 9.49
C VAL A 37 -3.67 -21.59 10.55
N TRP A 38 -4.62 -21.33 11.45
CA TRP A 38 -4.95 -22.27 12.53
C TRP A 38 -6.36 -22.07 13.06
N LYS A 39 -7.22 -23.09 13.01
CA LYS A 39 -8.62 -23.01 13.47
C LYS A 39 -9.34 -21.77 12.91
N LYS A 40 -9.66 -20.79 13.77
CA LYS A 40 -10.36 -19.54 13.44
C LYS A 40 -9.40 -18.37 13.14
N LEU A 41 -8.09 -18.63 13.18
CA LEU A 41 -7.03 -17.68 12.86
C LEU A 41 -6.75 -17.71 11.36
N LYS A 42 -6.90 -16.57 10.71
CA LYS A 42 -6.66 -16.37 9.29
C LYS A 42 -5.58 -15.33 9.10
N PHE A 43 -4.69 -15.59 8.16
CA PHE A 43 -3.76 -14.59 7.67
C PHE A 43 -4.24 -14.06 6.34
N ASN A 44 -3.96 -12.78 6.12
CA ASN A 44 -4.39 -12.08 4.94
C ASN A 44 -3.27 -11.19 4.42
N ILE A 45 -3.05 -11.30 3.12
CA ILE A 45 -2.14 -10.46 2.36
C ILE A 45 -2.99 -9.67 1.38
N ARG A 46 -2.87 -8.34 1.43
CA ARG A 46 -3.58 -7.43 0.53
C ARG A 46 -2.61 -6.49 -0.12
N TYR A 47 -2.68 -6.39 -1.43
CA TYR A 47 -1.94 -5.43 -2.22
C TYR A 47 -2.93 -4.46 -2.90
N ALA A 48 -2.66 -3.16 -2.79
CA ALA A 48 -3.42 -2.10 -3.43
C ALA A 48 -2.51 -1.17 -4.23
N TYR A 49 -2.97 -0.76 -5.41
CA TYR A 49 -2.21 0.07 -6.34
C TYR A 49 -3.10 1.13 -7.01
N SER A 50 -2.61 2.36 -7.08
CA SER A 50 -3.33 3.49 -7.69
C SER A 50 -3.40 3.37 -9.21
N LEU A 51 -4.62 3.31 -9.74
CA LEU A 51 -4.89 3.39 -11.18
C LEU A 51 -4.75 4.83 -11.70
N ALA A 52 -5.03 5.82 -10.86
CA ALA A 52 -4.86 7.23 -11.17
C ALA A 52 -3.66 7.81 -10.42
N LYS A 53 -3.02 8.82 -10.99
CA LYS A 53 -1.95 9.56 -10.31
C LYS A 53 -2.52 10.27 -9.08
N ILE A 54 -1.87 10.11 -7.94
CA ILE A 54 -2.27 10.76 -6.68
C ILE A 54 -1.61 12.12 -6.52
N ARG A 55 -0.49 12.36 -7.21
CA ARG A 55 0.20 13.65 -7.27
C ARG A 55 1.02 13.78 -8.53
N THR A 56 1.15 15.01 -9.02
CA THR A 56 2.10 15.39 -10.07
C THR A 56 2.99 16.48 -9.49
N ARG A 57 4.31 16.30 -9.52
CA ARG A 57 5.29 17.31 -9.09
C ARG A 57 6.13 17.75 -10.27
N GLU A 58 6.34 19.05 -10.40
CA GLU A 58 7.26 19.63 -11.37
C GLU A 58 8.55 20.03 -10.65
N PHE A 59 9.68 19.78 -11.31
CA PHE A 59 11.01 20.09 -10.82
C PHE A 59 11.73 20.91 -11.86
N TYR A 60 12.52 21.88 -11.40
CA TYR A 60 13.29 22.77 -12.24
C TYR A 60 14.77 22.70 -11.81
N SER A 61 15.67 22.49 -12.77
CA SER A 61 17.11 22.59 -12.52
C SER A 61 17.57 24.03 -12.65
N LEU A 62 18.68 24.36 -11.97
CA LEU A 62 19.35 25.66 -12.13
C LEU A 62 19.86 25.89 -13.57
N ALA A 63 20.00 24.82 -14.36
CA ALA A 63 20.37 24.86 -15.78
C ALA A 63 19.17 24.99 -16.73
N GLY A 64 17.97 25.28 -16.22
CA GLY A 64 16.76 25.53 -17.01
C GLY A 64 16.03 24.27 -17.50
N THR A 65 16.44 23.08 -17.06
CA THR A 65 15.75 21.83 -17.40
C THR A 65 14.59 21.59 -16.44
N SER A 66 13.38 21.44 -16.97
CA SER A 66 12.20 21.05 -16.18
C SER A 66 11.83 19.59 -16.40
N TRP A 67 11.43 18.87 -15.35
CA TRP A 67 10.83 17.55 -15.49
C TRP A 67 9.65 17.35 -14.55
N THR A 68 8.75 16.45 -14.93
CA THR A 68 7.55 16.13 -14.17
C THR A 68 7.63 14.72 -13.61
N ARG A 69 7.36 14.53 -12.32
CA ARG A 69 7.18 13.20 -11.70
C ARG A 69 5.70 12.97 -11.39
N LYS A 70 5.18 11.85 -11.87
CA LYS A 70 3.86 11.34 -11.50
C LYS A 70 4.03 10.35 -10.35
N GLN A 71 3.27 10.53 -9.28
CA GLN A 71 3.30 9.66 -8.10
C GLN A 71 2.01 8.84 -8.04
N TYR A 72 2.16 7.60 -7.56
CA TYR A 72 1.12 6.58 -7.38
C TYR A 72 1.33 5.92 -6.01
N ASN A 73 0.25 5.42 -5.37
CA ASN A 73 0.37 4.65 -4.15
C ASN A 73 0.56 3.16 -4.45
N ASN A 74 1.38 2.52 -3.63
CA ASN A 74 1.58 1.08 -3.59
C ASN A 74 1.52 0.66 -2.13
N VAL A 75 0.51 -0.10 -1.73
CA VAL A 75 0.30 -0.47 -0.32
C VAL A 75 0.22 -1.98 -0.18
N LEU A 76 1.18 -2.55 0.56
CA LEU A 76 1.17 -3.94 0.97
C LEU A 76 0.72 -4.02 2.44
N THR A 77 -0.37 -4.74 2.69
CA THR A 77 -0.96 -4.88 4.02
C THR A 77 -0.95 -6.35 4.44
N PHE A 78 -0.51 -6.60 5.67
CA PHE A 78 -0.62 -7.89 6.34
C PHE A 78 -1.63 -7.79 7.46
N ARG A 79 -2.58 -8.73 7.53
CA ARG A 79 -3.58 -8.77 8.62
C ARG A 79 -3.63 -10.15 9.24
N LEU A 80 -3.65 -10.17 10.56
CA LEU A 80 -4.04 -11.33 11.35
C LEU A 80 -5.50 -11.14 11.78
N ILE A 81 -6.36 -12.09 11.41
CA ILE A 81 -7.80 -12.02 11.64
C ILE A 81 -8.19 -13.22 12.50
N TYR A 82 -8.79 -12.95 13.66
CA TYR A 82 -9.40 -13.98 14.50
C TYR A 82 -10.91 -13.83 14.49
N VAL A 83 -11.64 -14.88 14.13
CA VAL A 83 -13.10 -14.85 14.03
C VAL A 83 -13.73 -15.60 15.21
N PHE A 84 -14.42 -14.88 16.09
CA PHE A 84 -15.20 -15.50 17.17
C PHE A 84 -16.39 -16.26 16.60
N ASN A 85 -16.79 -17.37 17.24
CA ASN A 85 -17.94 -18.21 16.84
C ASN A 85 -17.94 -18.78 15.42
N GLU A 86 -16.83 -18.71 14.67
CA GLU A 86 -16.71 -19.42 13.40
C GLU A 86 -16.72 -20.95 13.62
N GLN A 87 -17.55 -21.68 12.89
CA GLN A 87 -17.55 -23.15 12.87
C GLN A 87 -16.36 -23.62 12.03
N VAL A 88 -15.50 -24.47 12.60
CA VAL A 88 -14.31 -24.98 11.91
C VAL A 88 -14.65 -26.35 11.35
N GLU A 89 -15.01 -26.42 10.06
CA GLU A 89 -15.05 -27.70 9.37
C GLU A 89 -13.63 -28.26 9.24
N TYR A 90 -13.42 -29.45 9.82
CA TYR A 90 -12.20 -30.22 9.64
C TYR A 90 -12.24 -30.86 8.26
N VAL A 91 -11.35 -30.43 7.36
CA VAL A 91 -11.15 -31.12 6.08
C VAL A 91 -10.58 -32.50 6.39
N LYS A 92 -11.42 -33.55 6.28
CA LYS A 92 -10.94 -34.94 6.33
C LYS A 92 -9.93 -35.13 5.19
N LYS A 93 -8.65 -35.31 5.51
CA LYS A 93 -7.68 -35.81 4.54
C LYS A 93 -8.18 -37.17 4.07
N LYS A 94 -8.53 -37.29 2.78
CA LYS A 94 -8.69 -38.60 2.15
C LYS A 94 -7.31 -39.26 2.16
N ASN A 95 -7.15 -40.31 2.96
CA ASN A 95 -6.04 -41.22 2.81
C ASN A 95 -6.19 -41.89 1.43
N LYS A 96 -5.15 -41.77 0.60
CA LYS A 96 -4.99 -42.55 -0.63
C LYS A 96 -4.37 -43.90 -0.27
#